data_AF-Q2JQM8-F1
#
_entry.id   AF-Q2JQM8-F1
#
_cell.length_a   1.000
_cell.length_b   1.000
_cell.length_c   1.000
_cell.angle_alpha   90.00
_cell.angle_beta   90.00
_cell.angle_gamma   90.00
#
_symmetry.space_group_name_H-M   'P 1'
#
loop_
_entity.id
_entity.type
_entity.pdbx_description
1 polymer ?
#
loop_
_entity_poly.entity_id
_entity_poly.type
_entity_poly.pdbx_seq_one_letter_code
_entity_poly.pdbx_strand_id
1 'polypeptide(L)'
;MLAAMPTANPNSTLYLYGIVAAPGPRHLNVVGLDKQPVGIHVLGSLAFLYSQARQERYLASRANLLAHEAVLETVMSEGYRALLPLQFGLVVSGWDQVEQDLIKPHLADLLALLQRLEGKREVGVKVFWDPQQELQLGLEENPALKARRDEMAGTPLGLDAVVEIGQALEQMLEQRRQHIAQTFTAALGSLASDRVEGELLTENMAYNSSFLINWEDEPAFAQKVEELDRAFQGRLRIRYNNFTAPYNFAKL
;
A
#
# COMPACT_ATOMS: atom_id res chain seq x y z
N MET A 1 21.99 7.59 38.03
CA MET A 1 22.53 8.70 37.21
C MET A 1 21.54 8.92 36.07
N LEU A 2 20.64 9.89 36.19
CA LEU A 2 19.67 10.19 35.13
C LEU A 2 20.45 10.82 33.96
N ALA A 3 20.48 10.15 32.81
CA ALA A 3 20.94 10.77 31.58
C ALA A 3 19.93 11.87 31.22
N ALA A 4 20.40 13.11 31.19
CA ALA A 4 19.62 14.25 30.73
C ALA A 4 19.16 13.98 29.29
N MET A 5 17.85 14.07 29.06
CA MET A 5 17.30 14.08 27.72
C MET A 5 17.88 15.30 26.98
N PRO A 6 18.36 15.15 25.73
CA PRO A 6 18.88 16.27 24.99
C PRO A 6 17.73 17.26 24.77
N THR A 7 17.84 18.43 25.40
CA THR A 7 16.95 19.57 25.18
C THR A 7 17.05 19.96 23.71
N ALA A 8 15.92 19.91 23.01
CA ALA A 8 15.83 20.26 21.60
C ALA A 8 16.39 21.67 21.35
N ASN A 9 17.29 21.79 20.38
CA ASN A 9 17.83 23.06 19.93
C ASN A 9 16.70 23.79 19.16
N PRO A 10 16.31 25.02 19.50
CA PRO A 10 15.14 25.69 18.91
C PRO A 10 15.26 25.99 17.40
N ASN A 11 16.40 25.67 16.78
CA ASN A 11 16.67 25.80 15.35
C ASN A 11 16.81 24.46 14.62
N SER A 12 16.51 23.31 15.25
CA SER A 12 16.63 22.01 14.58
C SER A 12 15.32 21.60 13.91
N THR A 13 15.37 21.46 12.59
CA THR A 13 14.29 20.86 11.80
C THR A 13 14.02 19.42 12.24
N LEU A 14 12.76 19.00 12.08
CA LEU A 14 12.27 17.70 12.53
C LEU A 14 11.77 16.92 11.33
N TYR A 15 12.15 15.65 11.24
CA TYR A 15 11.57 14.70 10.29
C TYR A 15 10.41 13.96 10.95
N LEU A 16 9.23 13.97 10.33
CA LEU A 16 8.04 13.31 10.87
C LEU A 16 7.77 11.98 10.14
N TYR A 17 7.56 10.91 10.90
CA TYR A 17 7.29 9.57 10.36
C TYR A 17 5.79 9.29 10.33
N GLY A 18 5.10 9.53 11.44
CA GLY A 18 3.70 9.19 11.59
C GLY A 18 3.09 9.72 12.88
N ILE A 19 1.77 9.56 12.99
CA ILE A 19 0.95 10.06 14.10
C ILE A 19 0.25 8.88 14.76
N VAL A 20 0.23 8.84 16.09
CA VAL A 20 -0.56 7.90 16.88
C VAL A 20 -1.42 8.67 17.89
N ALA A 21 -2.42 8.00 18.47
CA ALA A 21 -3.15 8.57 19.59
C ALA A 21 -2.21 8.78 20.80
N ALA A 22 -2.35 9.93 21.48
CA ALA A 22 -1.62 10.18 22.72
C ALA A 22 -2.03 9.16 23.82
N PRO A 23 -1.11 8.75 24.71
CA PRO A 23 0.25 9.26 24.87
C PRO A 23 1.29 8.66 23.90
N GLY A 24 0.90 7.72 23.04
CA GLY A 24 1.83 6.96 22.22
C GLY A 24 2.73 6.02 23.02
N PRO A 25 3.77 5.44 22.38
CA PRO A 25 4.80 4.67 23.07
C PRO A 25 5.53 5.51 24.13
N ARG A 26 5.91 4.91 25.27
CA ARG A 26 6.70 5.63 26.29
C ARG A 26 8.20 5.57 26.04
N HIS A 27 8.64 4.47 25.44
CA HIS A 27 10.03 4.20 25.11
C HIS A 27 10.08 3.58 23.72
N LEU A 28 10.70 4.29 22.78
CA LEU A 28 11.08 3.73 21.49
C LEU A 28 12.60 3.56 21.47
N ASN A 29 13.05 2.34 21.24
CA ASN A 29 14.45 2.08 20.95
C ASN A 29 14.61 1.87 19.44
N VAL A 30 14.22 2.89 18.68
CA VAL A 30 14.19 2.85 17.21
C VAL A 30 15.15 3.90 16.67
N VAL A 31 15.93 3.50 15.68
CA VAL A 31 16.84 4.37 14.94
C VAL A 31 16.25 4.58 13.55
N GLY A 32 15.98 5.84 13.21
CA GLY A 32 15.39 6.23 11.94
C GLY A 32 16.43 6.70 10.92
N LEU A 33 16.01 7.63 10.05
CA LEU A 33 16.88 8.23 9.03
C LEU A 33 18.12 8.89 9.65
N ASP A 34 19.21 8.89 8.88
CA ASP A 34 20.52 9.43 9.28
C ASP A 34 21.02 8.92 10.64
N LYS A 35 20.62 7.70 11.00
CA LYS A 35 20.93 7.05 12.28
C LYS A 35 20.49 7.86 13.50
N GLN A 36 19.44 8.68 13.36
CA GLN A 36 18.93 9.49 14.46
C GLN A 36 17.95 8.69 15.32
N PRO A 37 18.00 8.84 16.66
CA PRO A 37 17.01 8.21 17.53
C PRO A 37 15.63 8.78 17.22
N VAL A 38 14.64 7.90 17.17
CA VAL A 38 13.23 8.28 17.01
C VAL A 38 12.68 8.64 18.39
N GLY A 39 12.16 9.86 18.49
CA GLY A 39 11.47 10.38 19.66
C GLY A 39 9.96 10.45 19.43
N ILE A 40 9.26 10.76 20.52
CA ILE A 40 7.82 10.96 20.53
C ILE A 40 7.55 12.34 21.11
N HIS A 41 6.72 13.11 20.42
CA HIS A 41 6.27 14.40 20.90
C HIS A 41 4.75 14.44 20.97
N VAL A 42 4.23 14.74 22.15
CA VAL A 42 2.78 14.79 22.40
C VAL A 42 2.28 16.21 22.19
N LEU A 43 1.28 16.37 21.33
CA LEU A 43 0.55 17.61 21.10
C LEU A 43 -0.93 17.33 21.30
N GLY A 44 -1.44 17.68 22.49
CA GLY A 44 -2.83 17.43 22.87
C GLY A 44 -3.15 15.93 22.85
N SER A 45 -4.13 15.56 22.01
CA SER A 45 -4.62 14.18 21.86
C SER A 45 -3.80 13.32 20.88
N LEU A 46 -2.77 13.89 20.25
CA LEU A 46 -1.94 13.21 19.26
C LEU A 46 -0.48 13.10 19.73
N ALA A 47 0.20 12.06 19.29
CA ALA A 47 1.63 11.87 19.50
C ALA A 47 2.33 11.64 18.15
N PHE A 48 3.42 12.37 17.93
CA PHE A 48 4.18 12.37 16.68
C PHE A 48 5.46 11.57 16.84
N LEU A 49 5.67 10.61 15.93
CA LEU A 49 6.92 9.91 15.75
C LEU A 49 7.85 10.81 14.95
N TYR A 50 8.99 11.19 15.51
CA TYR A 50 9.90 12.13 14.88
C TYR A 50 11.37 11.81 15.14
N SER A 51 12.26 12.37 14.33
CA SER A 51 13.70 12.42 14.64
C SER A 51 14.25 13.79 14.25
N GLN A 52 15.42 14.14 14.79
CA GLN A 52 16.12 15.35 14.35
C GLN A 52 16.48 15.19 12.86
N ALA A 53 16.11 16.15 12.01
CA ALA A 53 16.51 16.13 10.62
C ALA A 53 17.97 16.59 10.48
N ARG A 54 18.73 15.94 9.61
CA ARG A 54 20.10 16.35 9.23
C ARG A 54 20.14 17.02 7.86
N GLN A 55 19.02 17.03 7.16
CA GLN A 55 18.86 17.54 5.80
C GLN A 55 17.55 18.32 5.72
N GLU A 56 17.53 19.43 4.98
CA GLU A 56 16.29 20.17 4.70
C GLU A 56 15.36 19.38 3.76
N ARG A 57 15.95 18.60 2.85
CA ARG A 57 15.23 17.79 1.88
C ARG A 57 15.85 16.41 1.77
N TYR A 58 15.02 15.39 1.93
CA TYR A 58 15.41 13.99 1.79
C TYR A 58 15.12 13.48 0.38
N LEU A 59 16.11 12.89 -0.27
CA LEU A 59 15.90 12.15 -1.52
C LEU A 59 15.18 10.83 -1.22
N ALA A 60 14.19 10.47 -2.03
CA ALA A 60 13.44 9.22 -1.96
C ALA A 60 14.27 8.03 -2.49
N SER A 61 15.45 7.82 -1.90
CA SER A 61 16.26 6.63 -2.17
C SER A 61 15.59 5.40 -1.55
N ARG A 62 15.83 4.22 -2.13
CA ARG A 62 15.32 2.95 -1.58
C ARG A 62 15.70 2.76 -0.11
N ALA A 63 16.94 3.10 0.26
CA ALA A 63 17.42 2.99 1.63
C ALA A 63 16.63 3.91 2.58
N ASN A 64 16.35 5.14 2.17
CA ASN A 64 15.61 6.11 2.98
C ASN A 64 14.13 5.72 3.14
N LEU A 65 13.49 5.23 2.06
CA LEU A 65 12.11 4.76 2.10
C LEU A 65 11.96 3.54 3.03
N LEU A 66 12.89 2.59 2.95
CA LEU A 66 12.90 1.43 3.85
C LEU A 66 13.17 1.84 5.30
N ALA A 67 14.06 2.80 5.54
CA ALA A 67 14.32 3.30 6.88
C ALA A 67 13.09 4.01 7.47
N HIS A 68 12.36 4.78 6.67
CA HIS A 68 11.10 5.39 7.08
C HIS A 68 10.07 4.32 7.46
N GLU A 69 9.84 3.34 6.58
CA GLU A 69 8.85 2.28 6.82
C GLU A 69 9.22 1.43 8.04
N ALA A 70 10.49 1.10 8.22
CA ALA A 70 10.96 0.31 9.35
C ALA A 70 10.64 0.98 10.71
N VAL A 71 10.64 2.32 10.79
CA VAL A 71 10.23 3.02 12.02
C VAL A 71 8.76 2.74 12.34
N LEU A 72 7.89 2.86 11.34
CA LEU A 72 6.45 2.66 11.49
C LEU A 72 6.14 1.20 11.84
N GLU A 73 6.73 0.26 11.11
CA GLU A 73 6.62 -1.18 11.34
C GLU A 73 7.07 -1.60 12.75
N THR A 74 8.15 -0.99 13.25
CA THR A 74 8.62 -1.25 14.62
C THR A 74 7.62 -0.76 15.65
N VAL A 75 7.08 0.45 15.48
CA VAL A 75 6.05 1.01 16.37
C VAL A 75 4.77 0.15 16.36
N MET A 76 4.35 -0.33 15.19
CA MET A 76 3.23 -1.26 15.07
C MET A 76 3.46 -2.58 15.81
N SER A 77 4.68 -3.11 15.71
CA SER A 77 5.08 -4.36 16.37
C SER A 77 5.11 -4.23 17.90
N GLU A 78 5.36 -3.02 18.42
CA GLU A 78 5.26 -2.70 19.85
C GLU A 78 3.81 -2.50 20.33
N GLY A 79 2.82 -2.64 19.46
CA GLY A 79 1.39 -2.62 19.79
C GLY A 79 0.65 -1.35 19.37
N TYR A 80 1.34 -0.36 18.81
CA TYR A 80 0.73 0.89 18.33
C TYR A 80 0.30 0.75 16.87
N ARG A 81 -0.75 -0.04 16.68
CA ARG A 81 -1.23 -0.51 15.36
C ARG A 81 -2.08 0.52 14.62
N ALA A 82 -2.83 1.33 15.36
CA ALA A 82 -3.56 2.47 14.83
C ALA A 82 -2.63 3.68 14.71
N LEU A 83 -2.09 3.89 13.51
CA LEU A 83 -1.20 5.00 13.23
C LEU A 83 -1.50 5.60 11.85
N LEU A 84 -1.26 6.90 11.71
CA LEU A 84 -1.36 7.63 10.46
C LEU A 84 0.06 7.83 9.91
N PRO A 85 0.48 7.06 8.90
CA PRO A 85 1.80 7.25 8.32
C PRO A 85 1.83 8.55 7.52
N LEU A 86 2.86 9.36 7.76
CA LEU A 86 3.07 10.60 7.02
C LEU A 86 3.84 10.30 5.73
N GLN A 87 3.61 11.10 4.69
CA GLN A 87 4.32 10.94 3.44
C GLN A 87 5.83 11.12 3.65
N PHE A 88 6.62 10.31 2.95
CA PHE A 88 8.07 10.35 3.06
C PHE A 88 8.61 11.77 2.77
N GLY A 89 9.55 12.21 3.60
CA GLY A 89 10.27 13.46 3.38
C GLY A 89 9.63 14.69 4.03
N LEU A 90 8.61 14.50 4.87
CA LEU A 90 8.01 15.60 5.63
C LEU A 90 8.98 16.11 6.71
N VAL A 91 9.57 17.28 6.43
CA VAL A 91 10.45 18.01 7.35
C VAL A 91 9.77 19.31 7.76
N VAL A 92 9.72 19.56 9.06
CA VAL A 92 9.11 20.77 9.65
C VAL A 92 10.16 21.59 10.41
N SER A 93 9.94 22.90 10.46
CA SER A 93 10.83 23.86 11.12
C SER A 93 10.68 23.89 12.66
N GLY A 94 9.58 23.33 13.17
CA GLY A 94 9.30 23.25 14.60
C GLY A 94 7.86 22.78 14.88
N TRP A 95 7.54 22.62 16.16
CA TRP A 95 6.23 22.13 16.59
C TRP A 95 5.10 23.15 16.41
N ASP A 96 5.40 24.46 16.49
CA ASP A 96 4.42 25.51 16.20
C ASP A 96 3.86 25.39 14.78
N GLN A 97 4.69 25.03 13.80
CA GLN A 97 4.27 24.78 12.42
C GLN A 97 3.32 23.57 12.35
N VAL A 98 3.65 22.47 13.03
CA VAL A 98 2.80 21.28 13.09
C VAL A 98 1.44 21.59 13.70
N GLU A 99 1.42 22.40 14.77
CA GLU A 99 0.18 22.78 15.43
C GLU A 99 -0.73 23.61 14.51
N GLN A 100 -0.15 24.60 13.80
CA GLN A 100 -0.91 25.51 12.93
C GLN A 100 -1.36 24.84 11.62
N ASP A 101 -0.45 24.12 10.96
CA ASP A 101 -0.67 23.64 9.59
C ASP A 101 -1.35 22.26 9.54
N LEU A 102 -1.19 21.44 10.58
CA LEU A 102 -1.69 20.06 10.59
C LEU A 102 -2.75 19.82 11.67
N ILE A 103 -2.52 20.24 12.92
CA ILE A 103 -3.42 19.91 14.03
C ILE A 103 -4.68 20.77 13.98
N LYS A 104 -4.55 22.11 14.03
CA LYS A 104 -5.71 23.01 14.06
C LYS A 104 -6.73 22.77 12.93
N PRO A 105 -6.32 22.59 11.67
CA PRO A 105 -7.28 22.36 10.59
C PRO A 105 -7.88 20.95 10.56
N HIS A 106 -7.16 19.93 11.07
CA HIS A 106 -7.51 18.52 10.81
C HIS A 106 -7.64 17.64 12.07
N LEU A 107 -7.58 18.18 13.29
CA LEU A 107 -7.58 17.38 14.52
C LEU A 107 -8.74 16.38 14.59
N ALA A 108 -9.96 16.82 14.28
CA ALA A 108 -11.14 15.96 14.32
C ALA A 108 -11.03 14.80 13.32
N ASP A 109 -10.60 15.08 12.10
CA ASP A 109 -10.45 14.09 11.04
C ASP A 109 -9.31 13.11 11.35
N LEU A 110 -8.18 13.59 11.87
CA LEU A 110 -7.04 12.75 12.29
C LEU A 110 -7.46 11.78 13.41
N LEU A 111 -8.23 12.25 14.40
CA LEU A 111 -8.75 11.38 15.47
C LEU A 111 -9.76 10.36 14.94
N ALA A 112 -10.64 10.77 14.03
CA ALA A 112 -11.60 9.87 13.39
C ALA A 112 -10.89 8.78 12.56
N LEU A 113 -9.82 9.13 11.82
CA LEU A 113 -8.99 8.16 11.11
C LEU A 113 -8.31 7.18 12.06
N LEU A 114 -7.69 7.66 13.14
CA LEU A 114 -7.08 6.78 14.14
C LEU A 114 -8.09 5.80 14.75
N GLN A 115 -9.29 6.28 15.09
CA GLN A 115 -10.37 5.44 15.60
C GLN A 115 -10.82 4.39 14.56
N ARG A 116 -10.90 4.77 13.28
CA ARG A 116 -11.25 3.84 12.19
C ARG A 116 -10.23 2.70 12.03
N LEU A 117 -8.96 2.98 12.31
CA LEU A 117 -7.84 2.04 12.20
C LEU A 117 -7.62 1.20 13.47
N GLU A 118 -8.32 1.50 14.56
CA GLU A 118 -8.18 0.77 15.82
C GLU A 118 -8.57 -0.71 15.66
N GLY A 119 -7.67 -1.59 16.10
CA GLY A 119 -7.84 -3.05 15.97
C GLY A 119 -7.70 -3.58 14.53
N LYS A 120 -7.36 -2.75 13.55
CA LYS A 120 -7.28 -3.13 12.14
C LYS A 120 -5.85 -3.14 11.61
N ARG A 121 -5.64 -3.80 10.48
CA ARG A 121 -4.40 -3.75 9.69
C ARG A 121 -4.70 -3.63 8.21
N GLU A 122 -3.80 -2.95 7.52
CA GLU A 122 -3.77 -2.96 6.06
C GLU A 122 -3.03 -4.23 5.59
N VAL A 123 -3.62 -4.91 4.61
CA VAL A 123 -2.96 -5.96 3.83
C VAL A 123 -3.11 -5.67 2.33
N GLY A 124 -2.09 -6.00 1.53
CA GLY A 124 -2.07 -5.75 0.10
C GLY A 124 -2.01 -7.05 -0.71
N VAL A 125 -2.82 -7.16 -1.76
CA VAL A 125 -2.79 -8.27 -2.71
C VAL A 125 -2.52 -7.74 -4.11
N LYS A 126 -1.44 -8.24 -4.72
CA LYS A 126 -1.08 -7.97 -6.11
C LYS A 126 -1.05 -9.27 -6.88
N VAL A 127 -1.73 -9.32 -8.01
CA VAL A 127 -1.80 -10.50 -8.86
C VAL A 127 -1.16 -10.18 -10.19
N PHE A 128 -0.19 -11.01 -10.57
CA PHE A 128 0.49 -10.91 -11.86
C PHE A 128 0.12 -12.11 -12.72
N TRP A 129 -0.04 -11.87 -14.01
CA TRP A 129 -0.33 -12.89 -15.03
C TRP A 129 0.72 -12.84 -16.16
N ASP A 130 0.72 -13.85 -17.02
CA ASP A 130 1.43 -13.81 -18.30
C ASP A 130 0.42 -13.48 -19.42
N PRO A 131 0.45 -12.27 -20.00
CA PRO A 131 -0.48 -11.89 -21.06
C PRO A 131 -0.44 -12.83 -22.27
N GLN A 132 0.72 -13.43 -22.60
CA GLN A 132 0.82 -14.35 -23.74
C GLN A 132 0.15 -15.68 -23.43
N GLN A 133 0.36 -16.22 -22.24
CA GLN A 133 -0.32 -17.43 -21.79
C GLN A 133 -1.85 -17.22 -21.75
N GLU A 134 -2.29 -16.07 -21.26
CA GLU A 134 -3.71 -15.71 -21.17
C GLU A 134 -4.35 -15.48 -22.53
N LEU A 135 -3.59 -14.92 -23.48
CA LEU A 135 -4.00 -14.79 -24.87
C LEU A 135 -4.23 -16.18 -25.50
N GLN A 136 -3.30 -17.11 -25.31
CA GLN A 136 -3.44 -18.47 -25.87
C GLN A 136 -4.64 -19.20 -25.28
N LEU A 137 -4.82 -19.15 -23.96
CA LEU A 137 -5.99 -19.73 -23.30
C LEU A 137 -7.29 -19.11 -23.80
N GLY A 138 -7.34 -17.78 -23.93
CA GLY A 138 -8.51 -17.10 -24.47
C GLY A 138 -8.83 -17.51 -25.92
N LEU A 139 -7.80 -17.72 -26.76
CA LEU A 139 -7.98 -18.21 -28.12
C LEU A 139 -8.44 -19.67 -28.16
N GLU A 140 -7.99 -20.52 -27.24
CA GLU A 140 -8.48 -21.90 -27.12
C GLU A 140 -9.94 -21.97 -26.66
N GLU A 141 -10.34 -21.06 -25.77
CA GLU A 141 -11.73 -20.91 -25.31
C GLU A 141 -12.64 -20.23 -26.35
N ASN A 142 -12.08 -19.56 -27.36
CA ASN A 142 -12.80 -18.90 -28.45
C ASN A 142 -12.32 -19.37 -29.84
N PRO A 143 -12.79 -20.53 -30.32
CA PRO A 143 -12.38 -21.11 -31.61
C PRO A 143 -12.65 -20.19 -32.81
N ALA A 144 -13.70 -19.37 -32.76
CA ALA A 144 -14.04 -18.44 -33.83
C ALA A 144 -13.00 -17.32 -33.95
N LEU A 145 -12.60 -16.71 -32.83
CA LEU A 145 -11.55 -15.70 -32.80
C LEU A 145 -10.19 -16.28 -33.20
N LYS A 146 -9.90 -17.52 -32.79
CA LYS A 146 -8.70 -18.26 -33.20
C LYS A 146 -8.66 -18.49 -34.72
N ALA A 147 -9.74 -19.01 -35.31
CA ALA A 147 -9.83 -19.22 -36.76
C ALA A 147 -9.64 -17.89 -37.52
N ARG A 148 -10.33 -16.83 -37.10
CA ARG A 148 -10.18 -15.49 -37.70
C ARG A 148 -8.73 -14.97 -37.62
N ARG A 149 -8.04 -15.20 -36.50
CA ARG A 149 -6.62 -14.84 -36.33
C ARG A 149 -5.71 -15.68 -37.22
N ASP A 150 -5.98 -16.96 -37.38
CA ASP A 150 -5.16 -17.87 -38.19
C ASP A 150 -5.34 -17.62 -39.70
N GLU A 151 -6.55 -17.27 -40.16
CA GLU A 151 -6.82 -16.86 -41.55
C GLU A 151 -6.07 -15.60 -41.98
N MET A 152 -5.72 -14.75 -41.01
CA MET A 152 -4.87 -13.58 -41.22
C MET A 152 -3.39 -13.92 -41.42
N ALA A 153 -2.92 -15.06 -40.90
CA ALA A 153 -1.51 -15.44 -40.95
C ALA A 153 -1.15 -15.95 -42.35
N GLY A 154 -0.63 -15.06 -43.20
CA GLY A 154 -0.14 -15.40 -44.55
C GLY A 154 -0.87 -14.75 -45.71
N THR A 155 -1.85 -13.88 -45.44
CA THR A 155 -2.63 -13.14 -46.45
C THR A 155 -2.24 -11.66 -46.43
N PRO A 156 -2.13 -10.95 -47.57
CA PRO A 156 -2.00 -9.50 -47.57
C PRO A 156 -3.32 -8.90 -47.04
N LEU A 157 -3.27 -8.31 -45.85
CA LEU A 157 -4.46 -7.78 -45.17
C LEU A 157 -4.57 -6.28 -45.36
N GLY A 158 -5.80 -5.79 -45.49
CA GLY A 158 -6.10 -4.38 -45.33
C GLY A 158 -5.92 -3.94 -43.87
N LEU A 159 -5.54 -2.68 -43.66
CA LEU A 159 -5.31 -2.09 -42.33
C LEU A 159 -6.50 -2.32 -41.38
N ASP A 160 -7.73 -2.17 -41.88
CA ASP A 160 -8.97 -2.29 -41.10
C ASP A 160 -9.14 -3.69 -40.48
N ALA A 161 -8.81 -4.74 -41.23
CA ALA A 161 -8.92 -6.11 -40.73
C ALA A 161 -7.93 -6.37 -39.58
N VAL A 162 -6.69 -5.84 -39.70
CA VAL A 162 -5.65 -6.00 -38.67
C VAL A 162 -6.07 -5.28 -37.39
N VAL A 163 -6.65 -4.08 -37.53
CA VAL A 163 -7.16 -3.31 -36.39
C VAL A 163 -8.33 -4.04 -35.71
N GLU A 164 -9.28 -4.57 -36.48
CA GLU A 164 -10.46 -5.26 -35.92
C GLU A 164 -10.05 -6.48 -35.09
N ILE A 165 -9.12 -7.31 -35.60
CA ILE A 165 -8.64 -8.48 -34.84
C ILE A 165 -7.81 -8.05 -33.64
N GLY A 166 -6.96 -7.03 -33.76
CA GLY A 166 -6.23 -6.47 -32.62
C GLY A 166 -7.15 -6.05 -31.48
N GLN A 167 -8.23 -5.31 -31.80
CA GLN A 167 -9.24 -4.89 -30.83
C GLN A 167 -9.96 -6.07 -30.19
N ALA A 168 -10.31 -7.10 -30.97
CA ALA A 168 -10.96 -8.29 -30.44
C ALA A 168 -10.06 -9.06 -29.45
N LEU A 169 -8.76 -9.16 -29.73
CA LEU A 169 -7.78 -9.80 -28.83
C LEU A 169 -7.59 -8.98 -27.55
N GLU A 170 -7.49 -7.66 -27.67
CA GLU A 170 -7.38 -6.76 -26.52
C GLU A 170 -8.63 -6.83 -25.63
N GLN A 171 -9.83 -6.79 -26.22
CA GLN A 171 -11.08 -6.93 -25.48
C GLN A 171 -11.18 -8.28 -24.76
N MET A 172 -10.75 -9.37 -25.41
CA MET A 172 -10.70 -10.69 -24.79
C MET A 172 -9.75 -10.71 -23.58
N LEU A 173 -8.53 -10.16 -23.71
CA LEU A 173 -7.60 -10.06 -22.60
C LEU A 173 -8.19 -9.22 -21.46
N GLU A 174 -8.78 -8.08 -21.77
CA GLU A 174 -9.41 -7.21 -20.78
C GLU A 174 -10.54 -7.92 -20.01
N GLN A 175 -11.38 -8.70 -20.69
CA GLN A 175 -12.41 -9.53 -20.05
C GLN A 175 -11.81 -10.57 -19.09
N ARG A 176 -10.71 -11.23 -19.48
CA ARG A 176 -10.01 -12.18 -18.61
C ARG A 176 -9.44 -11.49 -17.37
N ARG A 177 -8.82 -10.32 -17.55
CA ARG A 177 -8.29 -9.50 -16.45
C ARG A 177 -9.39 -9.11 -15.48
N GLN A 178 -10.53 -8.64 -16.00
CA GLN A 178 -11.71 -8.31 -15.19
C GLN A 178 -12.25 -9.52 -14.44
N HIS A 179 -12.30 -10.70 -15.07
CA HIS A 179 -12.74 -11.93 -14.41
C HIS A 179 -11.82 -12.29 -13.23
N ILE A 180 -10.50 -12.19 -13.40
CA ILE A 180 -9.53 -12.37 -12.31
C ILE A 180 -9.81 -11.35 -11.19
N ALA A 181 -9.89 -10.05 -11.52
CA ALA A 181 -10.11 -9.00 -10.54
C ALA A 181 -11.43 -9.16 -9.75
N GLN A 182 -12.52 -9.54 -10.42
CA GLN A 182 -13.81 -9.82 -9.81
C GLN A 182 -13.76 -11.03 -8.88
N THR A 183 -13.06 -12.09 -9.28
CA THR A 183 -12.90 -13.30 -8.46
C THR A 183 -12.17 -12.98 -7.15
N PHE A 184 -11.05 -12.24 -7.23
CA PHE A 184 -10.31 -11.81 -6.03
C PHE A 184 -11.13 -10.85 -5.16
N THR A 185 -11.81 -9.89 -5.77
CA THR A 185 -12.63 -8.90 -5.04
C THR A 185 -13.79 -9.56 -4.31
N ALA A 186 -14.49 -10.51 -4.95
CA ALA A 186 -15.61 -11.22 -4.33
C ALA A 186 -15.13 -12.14 -3.18
N ALA A 187 -14.00 -12.83 -3.38
CA ALA A 187 -13.48 -13.76 -2.38
C ALA A 187 -12.87 -13.08 -1.16
N LEU A 188 -12.17 -11.95 -1.35
CA LEU A 188 -11.45 -11.25 -0.28
C LEU A 188 -12.25 -10.10 0.33
N GLY A 189 -13.16 -9.49 -0.43
CA GLY A 189 -13.94 -8.35 0.02
C GLY A 189 -14.87 -8.66 1.20
N SER A 190 -15.35 -9.90 1.32
CA SER A 190 -16.18 -10.34 2.46
C SER A 190 -15.40 -10.47 3.78
N LEU A 191 -14.07 -10.51 3.72
CA LEU A 191 -13.17 -10.62 4.88
C LEU A 191 -12.60 -9.26 5.30
N ALA A 192 -12.93 -8.18 4.58
CA ALA A 192 -12.40 -6.85 4.81
C ALA A 192 -13.50 -5.86 5.16
N SER A 193 -13.19 -4.94 6.07
CA SER A 193 -14.09 -3.84 6.44
C SER A 193 -14.06 -2.69 5.42
N ASP A 194 -12.98 -2.59 4.64
CA ASP A 194 -12.81 -1.61 3.57
C ASP A 194 -11.82 -2.14 2.53
N ARG A 195 -11.90 -1.63 1.30
CA ARG A 195 -11.04 -1.99 0.17
C ARG A 195 -10.71 -0.76 -0.65
N VAL A 196 -9.42 -0.58 -0.94
CA VAL A 196 -8.94 0.42 -1.88
C VAL A 196 -8.33 -0.29 -3.09
N GLU A 197 -8.85 0.01 -4.27
CA GLU A 197 -8.30 -0.47 -5.53
C GLU A 197 -7.10 0.39 -5.91
N GLY A 198 -5.98 -0.26 -6.25
CA GLY A 198 -4.74 0.39 -6.64
C GLY A 198 -4.55 0.37 -8.16
N GLU A 199 -3.73 1.30 -8.67
CA GLU A 199 -3.39 1.35 -10.09
C GLU A 199 -2.61 0.11 -10.55
N LEU A 200 -2.87 -0.32 -11.77
CA LEU A 200 -2.11 -1.38 -12.44
C LEU A 200 -0.89 -0.76 -13.12
N LEU A 201 0.27 -0.91 -12.48
CA LEU A 201 1.50 -0.22 -12.89
C LEU A 201 2.21 -0.89 -14.07
N THR A 202 1.80 -2.10 -14.45
CA THR A 202 2.43 -2.91 -15.48
C THR A 202 1.39 -3.77 -16.21
N GLU A 203 1.60 -4.06 -17.49
CA GLU A 203 0.70 -4.90 -18.30
C GLU A 203 0.55 -6.33 -17.76
N ASN A 204 1.57 -6.81 -17.05
CA ASN A 204 1.54 -8.12 -16.41
C ASN A 204 0.84 -8.12 -15.04
N MET A 205 0.21 -7.01 -14.62
CA MET A 205 -0.55 -6.91 -13.38
C MET A 205 -2.04 -7.01 -13.68
N ALA A 206 -2.68 -8.06 -13.16
CA ALA A 206 -4.11 -8.29 -13.35
C ALA A 206 -4.96 -7.70 -12.21
N TYR A 207 -4.38 -7.55 -11.02
CA TYR A 207 -5.07 -7.05 -9.83
C TYR A 207 -4.10 -6.35 -8.87
N ASN A 208 -4.55 -5.26 -8.26
CA ASN A 208 -3.86 -4.55 -7.19
C ASN A 208 -4.90 -3.97 -6.24
N SER A 209 -4.97 -4.45 -5.00
CA SER A 209 -5.87 -3.89 -3.99
C SER A 209 -5.29 -4.00 -2.60
N SER A 210 -5.57 -2.99 -1.79
CA SER A 210 -5.34 -3.00 -0.35
C SER A 210 -6.67 -3.23 0.37
N PHE A 211 -6.61 -3.93 1.49
CA PHE A 211 -7.76 -4.31 2.31
C PHE A 211 -7.50 -3.91 3.75
N LEU A 212 -8.53 -3.39 4.41
CA LEU A 212 -8.52 -3.08 5.83
C LEU A 212 -9.28 -4.17 6.58
N ILE A 213 -8.53 -5.05 7.24
CA ILE A 213 -9.05 -6.22 7.95
C ILE A 213 -8.87 -6.05 9.46
N ASN A 214 -9.59 -6.83 10.28
CA ASN A 214 -9.25 -6.90 11.71
C ASN A 214 -7.87 -7.54 11.87
N TRP A 215 -7.13 -7.14 12.91
CA TRP A 215 -5.76 -7.59 13.10
C TRP A 215 -5.65 -9.11 13.24
N GLU A 216 -6.59 -9.71 13.99
CA GLU A 216 -6.70 -11.15 14.22
C GLU A 216 -7.16 -11.97 13.01
N ASP A 217 -7.79 -11.36 12.01
CA ASP A 217 -8.36 -12.07 10.85
C ASP A 217 -7.33 -12.39 9.76
N GLU A 218 -6.09 -11.91 9.92
CA GLU A 218 -5.07 -12.09 8.89
C GLU A 218 -4.75 -13.54 8.54
N PRO A 219 -4.65 -14.51 9.49
CA PRO A 219 -4.46 -15.91 9.11
C PRO A 219 -5.59 -16.45 8.22
N ALA A 220 -6.84 -16.06 8.48
CA ALA A 220 -7.99 -16.45 7.66
C ALA A 220 -7.94 -15.78 6.27
N PHE A 221 -7.55 -14.50 6.22
CA PHE A 221 -7.34 -13.78 4.98
C PHE A 221 -6.24 -14.42 4.12
N ALA A 222 -5.09 -14.73 4.73
CA ALA A 222 -3.97 -15.41 4.08
C ALA A 222 -4.39 -16.77 3.51
N GLN A 223 -5.13 -17.57 4.28
CA GLN A 223 -5.69 -18.84 3.79
C GLN A 223 -6.58 -18.64 2.56
N LYS A 224 -7.41 -17.58 2.54
CA LYS A 224 -8.26 -17.26 1.38
C LYS A 224 -7.43 -16.89 0.14
N VAL A 225 -6.31 -16.19 0.33
CA VAL A 225 -5.36 -15.88 -0.77
C VAL A 225 -4.75 -17.18 -1.33
N GLU A 226 -4.36 -18.13 -0.48
CA GLU A 226 -3.85 -19.44 -0.92
C GLU A 226 -4.91 -20.29 -1.65
N GLU A 227 -6.17 -20.24 -1.22
CA GLU A 227 -7.27 -20.89 -1.94
C GLU A 227 -7.43 -20.34 -3.36
N LEU A 228 -7.30 -19.03 -3.54
CA LEU A 228 -7.33 -18.38 -4.85
C LEU A 228 -6.14 -18.83 -5.71
N ASP A 229 -4.93 -18.90 -5.13
CA ASP A 229 -3.75 -19.38 -5.85
C ASP A 229 -3.95 -20.80 -6.41
N ARG A 230 -4.51 -21.70 -5.58
CA ARG A 230 -4.87 -23.07 -5.99
C ARG A 230 -5.97 -23.09 -7.05
N ALA A 231 -7.00 -22.24 -6.94
CA ALA A 231 -8.08 -22.16 -7.91
C ALA A 231 -7.60 -21.78 -9.32
N PHE A 232 -6.56 -20.94 -9.40
CA PHE A 232 -5.89 -20.59 -10.65
C PHE A 232 -4.72 -21.51 -11.02
N GLN A 233 -4.54 -22.64 -10.32
CA GLN A 233 -3.58 -23.70 -10.64
C GLN A 233 -2.13 -23.20 -10.80
N GLY A 234 -1.74 -22.18 -10.04
CA GLY A 234 -0.39 -21.58 -10.12
C GLY A 234 -0.09 -20.81 -11.42
N ARG A 235 -1.10 -20.57 -12.26
CA ARG A 235 -0.99 -19.74 -13.48
C ARG A 235 -0.72 -18.27 -13.16
N LEU A 236 -1.16 -17.81 -11.99
CA LEU A 236 -0.97 -16.45 -11.52
C LEU A 236 0.18 -16.40 -10.52
N ARG A 237 0.93 -15.30 -10.51
CA ARG A 237 1.88 -15.00 -9.44
C ARG A 237 1.25 -14.01 -8.48
N ILE A 238 0.87 -14.47 -7.30
CA ILE A 238 0.28 -13.63 -6.26
C ILE A 238 1.38 -13.12 -5.32
N ARG A 239 1.36 -11.82 -5.03
CA ARG A 239 2.14 -11.20 -3.97
C ARG A 239 1.19 -10.70 -2.89
N TYR A 240 1.34 -11.27 -1.70
CA TYR A 240 0.62 -10.88 -0.51
C TYR A 240 1.57 -10.13 0.42
N ASN A 241 1.23 -8.88 0.76
CA ASN A 241 1.90 -8.13 1.81
C ASN A 241 0.95 -8.03 3.01
N ASN A 242 1.28 -8.69 4.10
CA ASN A 242 0.43 -8.68 5.29
C ASN A 242 0.82 -7.58 6.28
N PHE A 243 2.00 -6.98 6.17
CA PHE A 243 2.50 -6.04 7.17
C PHE A 243 3.06 -4.79 6.49
N THR A 244 2.41 -3.66 6.73
CA THR A 244 2.80 -2.33 6.26
C THR A 244 2.03 -1.29 7.03
N ALA A 245 2.56 -0.07 7.11
CA ALA A 245 1.79 1.04 7.61
C ALA A 245 0.54 1.30 6.73
N PRO A 246 -0.59 1.74 7.31
CA PRO A 246 -1.88 1.78 6.61
C PRO A 246 -2.02 2.98 5.65
N TYR A 247 -1.07 3.18 4.73
CA TYR A 247 -1.03 4.31 3.80
C TYR A 247 -2.29 4.46 2.95
N ASN A 248 -2.95 3.36 2.58
CA ASN A 248 -4.13 3.42 1.71
C ASN A 248 -5.40 3.77 2.48
N PHE A 249 -5.41 3.56 3.80
CA PHE A 249 -6.58 3.79 4.66
C PHE A 249 -6.40 4.97 5.64
N ALA A 250 -5.22 5.58 5.69
CA ALA A 250 -4.89 6.73 6.53
C ALA A 250 -4.70 8.00 5.69
N LYS A 251 -5.72 8.38 4.91
CA LYS A 251 -5.74 9.61 4.10
C LYS A 251 -6.92 10.47 4.55
N LEU A 252 -6.67 11.78 4.71
CA LEU A 252 -7.69 12.81 4.89
C LEU A 252 -8.41 13.08 3.55
#